data_AF-A0ABD1AFS0-F1
#
_entry.id   AF-A0ABD1AFS0-F1
#
_cell.length_a   1.000
_cell.length_b   1.000
_cell.length_c   1.000
_cell.angle_alpha   90.00
_cell.angle_beta   90.00
_cell.angle_gamma   90.00
#
_symmetry.space_group_name_H-M   'P 1'
#
loop_
_entity.id
_entity.type
_entity.pdbx_description
1 polymer ?
#
loop_
_entity_poly.entity_id
_entity_poly.type
_entity_poly.pdbx_seq_one_letter_code
_entity_poly.pdbx_strand_id
1 'polypeptide(L)' 'MRCVHIALLCVQDHPKDRPTISQIVYMLSNDNIPIPKQPTFSNVLNGDQQLALSDYEATQTEIEAR' A
#
# COMPACT_ATOMS: atom_id res chain seq x y z
N MET A 1 13.96 8.24 8.52
CA MET A 1 12.81 7.30 8.44
C MET A 1 11.43 7.98 8.32
N ARG A 2 11.33 9.31 8.27
CA ARG A 2 10.05 10.06 8.17
C ARG A 2 9.26 9.78 6.89
N CYS A 3 9.90 9.92 5.73
CA CYS A 3 9.22 9.79 4.44
C CYS A 3 8.65 8.39 4.20
N VAL A 4 9.30 7.36 4.75
CA VAL A 4 8.81 5.97 4.66
C VAL A 4 7.52 5.79 5.45
N HIS A 5 7.45 6.30 6.69
CA HIS A 5 6.22 6.25 7.49
C HIS A 5 5.08 7.02 6.80
N ILE A 6 5.36 8.22 6.27
CA ILE A 6 4.37 9.00 5.53
C ILE A 6 3.90 8.25 4.28
N ALA A 7 4.82 7.66 3.50
CA ALA A 7 4.47 6.88 2.32
C ALA A 7 3.56 5.68 2.67
N LEU A 8 3.86 4.97 3.76
CA LEU A 8 3.06 3.85 4.26
C LEU A 8 1.68 4.30 4.79
N LEU A 9 1.54 5.52 5.31
CA LEU A 9 0.24 6.10 5.67
C LEU A 9 -0.60 6.49 4.44
N CYS A 10 0.05 6.95 3.35
CA CYS A 10 -0.65 7.33 2.12
C CYS A 10 -1.28 6.13 1.38
N VAL A 11 -0.74 4.93 1.55
CA VAL A 11 -1.20 3.70 0.88
C VAL A 11 -2.01 2.78 1.79
N GLN A 12 -2.57 3.30 2.88
CA GLN A 12 -3.43 2.52 3.77
C GLN A 12 -4.66 1.96 3.04
N ASP A 13 -5.02 0.73 3.39
CA ASP A 13 -6.12 -0.02 2.80
C ASP A 13 -7.45 0.73 2.91
N HIS A 14 -7.73 1.28 4.10
CA HIS A 14 -8.91 2.12 4.31
C HIS A 14 -8.62 3.59 3.94
N PRO A 15 -9.40 4.21 3.03
CA PRO A 15 -9.17 5.59 2.62
C PRO A 15 -9.17 6.61 3.76
N LYS A 16 -9.98 6.35 4.81
CA LYS A 16 -10.07 7.20 6.02
C LYS A 16 -8.79 7.25 6.84
N ASP A 17 -7.90 6.27 6.69
CA ASP A 17 -6.62 6.21 7.40
C ASP A 17 -5.51 6.96 6.67
N ARG A 18 -5.76 7.44 5.44
CA ARG A 18 -4.80 8.19 4.64
C ARG A 18 -4.75 9.64 5.12
N PRO A 19 -3.55 10.23 5.28
CA PRO A 19 -3.43 11.60 5.72
C PRO A 19 -3.86 12.55 4.60
N THR A 20 -4.48 13.66 5.00
CA THR A 20 -4.73 14.80 4.13
C THR A 20 -3.42 15.53 3.78
N ILE A 21 -3.44 16.35 2.73
CA ILE A 21 -2.27 17.15 2.33
C ILE A 21 -1.76 18.04 3.47
N SER A 22 -2.65 18.66 4.24
CA SER A 22 -2.26 19.48 5.39
C SER A 22 -1.57 18.65 6.48
N GLN A 23 -2.08 17.45 6.77
CA GLN A 23 -1.43 16.53 7.71
C GLN A 23 -0.06 16.07 7.20
N ILE A 24 0.10 15.81 5.90
CA ILE A 24 1.39 15.46 5.30
C ILE A 24 2.39 16.61 5.48
N VAL A 25 2.00 17.84 5.17
CA VAL A 25 2.87 19.02 5.37
C VAL A 25 3.25 19.19 6.83
N TYR A 26 2.29 19.04 7.76
CA TYR A 26 2.56 19.06 9.19
C TYR A 26 3.56 17.97 9.62
N MET A 27 3.36 16.73 9.15
CA MET A 27 4.28 15.61 9.42
C MET A 27 5.66 15.80 8.81
N LEU A 28 5.79 16.53 7.70
CA LEU A 28 7.08 16.87 7.11
C LEU A 28 7.85 17.91 7.94
N SER A 29 7.13 18.83 8.58
CA SER A 29 7.69 19.89 9.43
C SER A 29 7.92 19.46 10.88
N ASN A 30 7.31 18.37 11.35
CA ASN A 30 7.37 17.90 12.73
C ASN A 30 7.94 16.47 12.85
N ASP A 31 8.36 16.10 14.06
CA ASP A 31 8.88 14.75 14.35
C ASP A 31 7.80 13.74 14.78
N ASN A 32 6.59 14.21 15.07
CA ASN A 32 5.53 13.34 15.58
C ASN A 32 4.69 12.77 14.43
N ILE A 33 5.01 11.53 14.02
CA ILE A 33 4.38 10.85 12.89
C ILE A 33 3.76 9.55 13.41
N PRO A 34 2.47 9.31 13.13
CA PRO A 34 1.81 8.08 13.54
C PRO A 34 2.40 6.86 12.84
N ILE A 35 2.35 5.71 13.52
CA ILE A 35 2.83 4.44 12.97
C ILE A 35 1.76 3.91 11.99
N PRO A 36 2.12 3.57 10.74
CA PRO A 36 1.22 2.94 9.79
C PRO A 36 0.65 1.62 10.33
N LYS A 37 -0.60 1.31 10.00
CA LYS A 37 -1.14 -0.02 10.24
C LYS A 37 -0.45 -1.03 9.32
N GLN A 38 -0.38 -2.29 9.76
CA GLN A 38 0.17 -3.35 8.93
C GLN A 38 -0.69 -3.54 7.66
N PRO A 39 -0.08 -3.62 6.47
CA PRO A 39 -0.82 -3.89 5.25
C PRO A 39 -1.48 -5.27 5.30
N THR A 40 -2.69 -5.40 4.75
CA THR A 40 -3.43 -6.66 4.73
C THR A 40 -2.67 -7.80 4.02
N PHE A 41 -1.77 -7.48 3.09
CA PHE A 41 -0.93 -8.47 2.40
C PHE A 41 0.28 -8.96 3.21
N SER A 42 0.57 -8.39 4.39
CA SER A 42 1.69 -8.84 5.23
C SER A 42 1.51 -10.28 5.71
N ASN A 43 0.24 -10.68 5.92
CA ASN A 43 -0.16 -12.01 6.37
C ASN A 43 0.09 -13.10 5.32
N VAL A 44 0.24 -12.71 4.05
CA VAL A 44 0.48 -13.62 2.93
C VAL A 44 1.87 -14.24 2.99
N LEU A 45 2.85 -13.47 3.44
CA LEU A 45 4.24 -13.93 3.54
C LEU A 45 4.46 -14.83 4.77
N ASN A 46 3.55 -14.77 5.73
CA ASN A 46 3.53 -15.60 6.95
C ASN A 46 2.55 -16.79 6.77
N GLY A 47 2.75 -17.59 5.73
CA GLY A 47 2.47 -19.04 5.67
C GLY A 47 1.05 -19.61 5.89
N ASP A 48 0.09 -18.92 6.50
CA ASP A 48 -1.07 -19.61 7.11
C ASP A 48 -2.46 -19.14 6.66
N GLN A 49 -2.58 -18.37 5.58
CA GLN A 49 -3.88 -18.14 4.93
C GLN A 49 -3.77 -18.31 3.42
N GLN A 50 -4.48 -19.31 2.91
CA GLN A 50 -4.80 -19.52 1.50
C GLN A 50 -5.26 -18.20 0.89
N LEU A 51 -4.36 -17.54 0.18
CA LEU A 51 -4.72 -16.55 -0.80
C LEU A 51 -5.58 -17.24 -1.87
N ALA A 52 -6.86 -16.93 -1.90
CA ALA A 52 -7.50 -16.78 -3.19
C ALA A 52 -6.86 -15.53 -3.83
N LEU A 53 -5.68 -15.68 -4.45
CA LEU A 53 -5.29 -14.78 -5.52
C LEU A 53 -6.40 -14.94 -6.54
N SER A 54 -7.38 -14.04 -6.53
CA SER A 54 -8.38 -13.99 -7.59
C SER A 54 -7.60 -13.71 -8.87
N ASP A 55 -7.38 -14.78 -9.62
CA ASP A 55 -7.01 -14.87 -11.03
C ASP A 55 -6.53 -13.54 -11.61
N TYR A 56 -5.22 -13.28 -11.53
CA TYR A 56 -4.61 -12.42 -12.52
C TYR A 56 -4.66 -13.21 -13.85
N GLU A 57 -5.76 -13.11 -14.58
CA GLU A 57 -5.80 -13.60 -15.95
C GLU A 57 -4.83 -12.72 -16.74
N ALA A 58 -3.65 -13.27 -17.02
CA ALA A 58 -2.71 -12.66 -17.94
C ALA A 58 -3.42 -12.50 -19.29
N THR A 59 -3.73 -11.27 -19.69
CA THR A 59 -4.26 -11.01 -21.04
C THR A 59 -3.13 -11.20 -22.04
N GLN A 60 -3.09 -12.35 -22.70
CA GLN A 60 -2.11 -12.65 -23.74
C GLN A 60 -2.57 -11.99 -25.05
N THR A 61 -1.84 -10.96 -25.51
CA THR A 61 -2.06 -10.36 -26.83
C THR A 61 -1.19 -11.08 -27.85
N GLU A 62 -1.80 -11.76 -28.83
CA GLU A 62 -1.07 -12.32 -29.98
C GLU A 62 -0.62 -11.19 -30.93
N ILE A 63 0.67 -11.17 -31.27
CA ILE A 63 1.24 -10.26 -32.27
C ILE A 63 1.22 -10.95 -33.65
N GLU A 64 0.35 -10.51 -34.56
CA GLU A 64 0.33 -11.01 -35.94
C GLU A 64 1.40 -10.27 -36.78
N ALA A 65 2.39 -10.99 -37.28
CA ALA A 65 3.38 -10.47 -38.22
C ALA A 65 2.81 -10.58 -39.65
N ARG A 66 2.56 -9.44 -40.30
CA ARG A 66 2.18 -9.36 -41.72
C ARG A 66 3.36 -9.62 -42.65
#